data_AF-S4P4T6-F1
#
_entry.id   AF-S4P4T6-F1
#
_cell.length_a   1.000
_cell.length_b   1.000
_cell.length_c   1.000
_cell.angle_alpha   90.00
_cell.angle_beta   90.00
_cell.angle_gamma   90.00
#
_symmetry.space_group_name_H-M   'P 1'
#
loop_
_entity.id
_entity.type
_entity.pdbx_description
1 polymer ?
#
loop_
_entity_poly.entity_id
_entity_poly.type
_entity_poly.pdbx_seq_one_letter_code
_entity_poly.pdbx_strand_id
1 'polypeptide(L)'
;MKALASEMTASFGKRLRGLGIVVKELTGDMKLTKTEIQQTQMIVTTPEKWDIVTRKGATDTELASIVKLLIIDEVHLLHGDRGPIVEAIVARTLRQVESTQNMIRIVGLSATLPNYLDVA
;
A
#
# COMPACT_ATOMS: atom_id res chain seq x y z
N MET A 1 9.29 7.47 9.98
CA MET A 1 8.06 7.08 9.24
C MET A 1 7.12 6.13 9.99
N LYS A 2 7.58 5.28 10.94
CA LYS A 2 6.66 4.42 11.73
C LYS A 2 5.64 5.23 12.56
N ALA A 3 6.07 6.35 13.14
CA ALA A 3 5.17 7.27 13.86
C ALA A 3 4.02 7.78 12.97
N LEU A 4 4.32 8.14 11.72
CA LEU A 4 3.32 8.59 10.75
C LEU A 4 2.32 7.48 10.41
N ALA A 5 2.78 6.25 10.19
CA ALA A 5 1.89 5.12 9.93
C ALA A 5 0.89 4.88 11.08
N SER A 6 1.37 4.98 12.33
CA SER A 6 0.52 4.82 13.51
C SER A 6 -0.47 5.98 13.68
N GLU A 7 -0.02 7.22 13.45
CA GLU A 7 -0.88 8.40 13.47
C GLU A 7 -1.97 8.34 12.39
N MET A 8 -1.61 7.98 11.16
CA MET A 8 -2.56 7.83 10.06
C MET A 8 -3.55 6.70 10.34
N THR A 9 -3.10 5.59 10.91
CA THR A 9 -3.96 4.48 11.35
C THR A 9 -4.99 4.96 12.38
N ALA A 10 -4.57 5.74 13.37
CA ALA A 10 -5.46 6.30 14.38
C ALA A 10 -6.44 7.33 13.78
N SER A 11 -5.96 8.21 12.90
CA SER A 11 -6.77 9.24 12.25
C SER A 11 -7.84 8.63 11.34
N PHE A 12 -7.46 7.72 10.44
CA PHE A 12 -8.41 7.01 9.57
C PHE A 12 -9.32 6.09 10.38
N GLY A 13 -8.81 5.40 11.40
CA GLY A 13 -9.61 4.57 12.29
C GLY A 13 -10.70 5.36 13.01
N LYS A 14 -10.45 6.63 13.38
CA LYS A 14 -11.46 7.52 13.97
C LYS A 14 -12.46 8.02 12.93
N ARG A 15 -11.98 8.46 11.77
CA ARG A 15 -12.82 9.06 10.70
C ARG A 15 -13.73 8.04 10.01
N LEU A 16 -13.23 6.83 9.80
CA LEU A 16 -13.92 5.79 9.03
C LEU A 16 -14.73 4.83 9.93
N ARG A 17 -14.67 5.00 11.26
CA ARG A 17 -15.43 4.19 12.23
C ARG A 17 -16.94 4.20 11.94
N GLY A 18 -17.50 5.35 11.53
CA GLY A 18 -18.91 5.47 11.20
C GLY A 18 -19.35 4.65 9.97
N LEU A 19 -18.39 4.23 9.14
CA LEU A 19 -18.62 3.40 7.96
C LEU A 19 -18.37 1.90 8.24
N GLY A 20 -18.01 1.53 9.47
CA GLY A 20 -17.65 0.16 9.82
C GLY A 20 -16.30 -0.30 9.25
N ILE A 21 -15.47 0.61 8.75
CA ILE A 21 -14.15 0.30 8.18
C ILE A 21 -13.12 0.14 9.29
N VAL A 22 -12.47 -1.02 9.31
CA VAL A 22 -11.36 -1.33 10.21
C VAL A 22 -10.04 -0.97 9.54
N VAL A 23 -9.25 -0.15 10.22
CA VAL A 23 -7.92 0.30 9.79
C VAL A 23 -6.86 -0.35 10.67
N LYS A 24 -5.83 -0.95 10.06
CA LYS A 24 -4.70 -1.55 10.78
C LYS A 24 -3.36 -1.08 10.22
N GLU A 25 -2.37 -1.05 11.10
CA GLU A 25 -0.98 -0.79 10.73
C GLU A 25 -0.27 -2.11 10.41
N LEU A 26 0.51 -2.12 9.33
CA LEU A 26 1.41 -3.21 8.95
C LEU A 26 2.82 -2.64 8.75
N THR A 27 3.58 -2.48 9.83
CA THR A 27 4.96 -1.94 9.77
C THR A 27 5.94 -2.79 10.59
N GLY A 28 7.23 -2.68 10.28
CA GLY A 28 8.30 -3.40 10.99
C GLY A 28 8.05 -4.90 11.04
N ASP A 29 8.12 -5.48 12.24
CA ASP A 29 7.94 -6.92 12.48
C ASP A 29 6.48 -7.36 12.63
N MET A 30 5.52 -6.44 12.51
CA MET A 30 4.10 -6.80 12.61
C MET A 30 3.72 -7.79 11.50
N LYS A 31 2.95 -8.79 11.90
CA LYS A 31 2.29 -9.75 11.02
C LYS A 31 0.81 -9.71 11.36
N LEU A 32 -0.02 -9.62 10.33
CA LEU A 32 -1.47 -9.77 10.49
C LEU A 32 -1.81 -11.24 10.32
N THR A 33 -2.67 -11.76 11.20
CA THR A 33 -3.25 -13.09 11.02
C THR A 33 -4.26 -13.07 9.86
N LYS A 34 -4.57 -14.23 9.28
CA LYS A 34 -5.58 -14.32 8.21
C LYS A 34 -6.93 -13.73 8.62
N THR A 35 -7.35 -13.98 9.87
CA THR A 35 -8.58 -13.43 10.44
C THR A 35 -8.54 -11.90 10.48
N GLU A 36 -7.43 -11.31 10.92
CA GLU A 36 -7.28 -9.85 10.95
C GLU A 36 -7.26 -9.26 9.54
N ILE A 37 -6.63 -9.94 8.57
CA ILE A 37 -6.63 -9.50 7.17
C ILE A 37 -8.06 -9.45 6.63
N GLN A 38 -8.86 -10.49 6.85
CA GLN A 38 -10.25 -10.54 6.38
C GLN A 38 -11.16 -9.50 7.06
N GLN A 39 -10.87 -9.16 8.32
CA GLN A 39 -11.61 -8.14 9.06
C GLN A 39 -11.19 -6.71 8.74
N THR A 40 -10.02 -6.51 8.12
CA THR A 40 -9.42 -5.20 7.86
C THR A 40 -9.71 -4.74 6.44
N GLN A 41 -10.23 -3.52 6.28
CA GLN A 41 -10.50 -2.94 4.96
C GLN A 41 -9.41 -1.96 4.52
N MET A 42 -8.66 -1.38 5.46
CA MET A 42 -7.58 -0.45 5.16
C MET A 42 -6.31 -0.82 5.92
N ILE A 43 -5.20 -0.97 5.20
CA ILE A 43 -3.88 -1.25 5.76
C ILE A 43 -2.98 -0.05 5.50
N VAL A 44 -2.38 0.48 6.57
CA VAL A 44 -1.33 1.49 6.48
C VAL A 44 0.02 0.79 6.66
N THR A 45 0.88 0.87 5.65
CA THR A 45 2.16 0.14 5.59
C THR A 45 3.25 1.04 5.03
N THR A 46 4.52 0.65 5.21
CA THR A 46 5.63 1.29 4.50
C THR A 46 5.86 0.61 3.14
N PRO A 47 6.46 1.31 2.15
CA PRO A 47 6.81 0.71 0.86
C PRO A 47 7.68 -0.54 1.01
N GLU A 48 8.66 -0.52 1.91
CA GLU A 48 9.57 -1.65 2.13
C GLU A 48 8.82 -2.89 2.63
N LYS A 49 7.89 -2.70 3.58
CA LYS A 49 7.09 -3.78 4.11
C LYS A 49 6.13 -4.34 3.06
N TRP A 50 5.52 -3.47 2.26
CA TRP A 50 4.63 -3.88 1.17
C TRP A 50 5.37 -4.63 0.06
N ASP A 51 6.58 -4.21 -0.30
CA ASP A 51 7.41 -4.94 -1.26
C ASP A 51 7.74 -6.35 -0.77
N ILE A 52 8.10 -6.52 0.51
CA ILE A 52 8.33 -7.84 1.11
C ILE A 52 7.07 -8.72 1.04
N VAL A 53 5.92 -8.16 1.41
CA VAL A 53 4.63 -8.89 1.41
C VAL A 53 4.26 -9.33 0.00
N THR A 54 4.38 -8.45 -0.97
CA THR A 54 4.08 -8.74 -2.37
C THR A 54 5.13 -9.65 -3.03
N ARG A 55 6.35 -9.80 -2.48
CA ARG A 55 7.41 -10.69 -3.02
C ARG A 55 7.22 -12.14 -2.58
N LYS A 56 6.63 -12.38 -1.40
CA LYS A 56 6.52 -13.72 -0.80
C LYS A 56 5.49 -14.64 -1.45
N GLY A 57 4.76 -14.16 -2.46
CA GLY A 57 4.46 -14.85 -3.71
C GLY A 57 3.74 -16.21 -3.77
N ALA A 58 3.55 -16.98 -2.69
CA ALA A 58 2.97 -18.32 -2.82
C ALA A 58 2.09 -18.80 -1.65
N THR A 59 2.31 -18.32 -0.42
CA THR A 59 1.57 -18.81 0.77
C THR A 59 0.61 -17.79 1.40
N ASP A 60 0.81 -16.50 1.14
CA ASP A 60 0.02 -15.36 1.69
C ASP A 60 -0.70 -14.55 0.58
N THR A 61 -1.00 -15.19 -0.55
CA THR A 61 -1.51 -14.61 -1.80
C THR A 61 -2.89 -13.94 -1.69
N GLU A 62 -3.63 -14.16 -0.60
CA GLU A 62 -4.93 -13.53 -0.39
C GLU A 62 -4.81 -12.01 -0.29
N LEU A 63 -3.82 -11.48 0.43
CA LEU A 63 -3.81 -10.04 0.68
C LEU A 63 -3.64 -9.22 -0.61
N ALA A 64 -2.62 -9.55 -1.42
CA ALA A 64 -2.35 -8.83 -2.66
C ALA A 64 -3.43 -9.02 -3.73
N SER A 65 -4.15 -10.15 -3.72
CA SER A 65 -5.24 -10.41 -4.68
C SER A 65 -6.54 -9.70 -4.33
N ILE A 66 -6.78 -9.40 -3.05
CA ILE A 66 -7.97 -8.68 -2.58
C ILE A 66 -7.84 -7.17 -2.78
N VAL A 67 -6.63 -6.62 -2.87
CA VAL A 67 -6.41 -5.19 -3.06
C VAL A 67 -7.11 -4.68 -4.32
N LYS A 68 -7.94 -3.64 -4.16
CA LYS A 68 -8.58 -2.90 -5.26
C LYS A 68 -8.13 -1.45 -5.36
N LEU A 69 -7.48 -0.93 -4.32
CA LEU A 69 -7.00 0.44 -4.23
C LEU A 69 -5.61 0.43 -3.57
N LEU A 70 -4.64 1.00 -4.26
CA LEU A 70 -3.29 1.25 -3.77
C LEU A 70 -3.07 2.76 -3.74
N ILE A 71 -2.89 3.31 -2.53
CA ILE A 71 -2.54 4.73 -2.33
C ILE A 71 -1.06 4.78 -1.98
N ILE A 72 -0.29 5.52 -2.78
CA ILE A 72 1.14 5.74 -2.55
C ILE A 72 1.29 7.21 -2.16
N ASP A 73 1.67 7.46 -0.91
CA ASP A 73 1.95 8.79 -0.42
C ASP A 73 3.42 9.18 -0.69
N GLU A 74 3.70 10.47 -0.79
CA GLU A 74 5.04 11.01 -0.96
C GLU A 74 5.78 10.49 -2.24
N VAL A 75 5.09 10.35 -3.38
CA VAL A 75 5.65 9.81 -4.64
C VAL A 75 6.86 10.60 -5.14
N HIS A 76 6.99 11.88 -4.79
CA HIS A 76 8.20 12.68 -5.09
C HIS A 76 9.50 12.11 -4.52
N LEU A 77 9.42 11.19 -3.55
CA LEU A 77 10.57 10.43 -3.05
C LEU A 77 11.11 9.40 -4.06
N LEU A 78 10.53 9.30 -5.26
CA LEU A 78 11.09 8.57 -6.40
C LEU A 78 12.55 8.96 -6.70
N HIS A 79 12.95 10.20 -6.43
CA HIS A 79 14.33 10.67 -6.63
C HIS A 79 15.29 10.31 -5.49
N GLY A 80 14.82 9.65 -4.43
CA GLY A 80 15.64 9.20 -3.31
C GLY A 80 15.89 7.69 -3.31
N ASP A 81 16.58 7.19 -2.29
CA ASP A 81 16.94 5.77 -2.15
C ASP A 81 15.72 4.81 -2.12
N ARG A 82 14.51 5.34 -1.88
CA ARG A 82 13.26 4.59 -1.83
C ARG A 82 12.56 4.48 -3.20
N GLY A 83 12.98 5.25 -4.20
CA GLY A 83 12.38 5.25 -5.53
C GLY A 83 12.30 3.88 -6.19
N PRO A 84 13.41 3.09 -6.24
CA PRO A 84 13.39 1.76 -6.84
C PRO A 84 12.38 0.80 -6.20
N ILE A 85 12.09 0.96 -4.90
CA ILE A 85 11.10 0.14 -4.20
C ILE A 85 9.69 0.50 -4.65
N VAL A 86 9.39 1.80 -4.76
CA VAL A 86 8.09 2.28 -5.25
C VAL A 86 7.86 1.85 -6.69
N GLU A 87 8.86 1.99 -7.56
CA GLU A 87 8.82 1.50 -8.95
C GLU A 87 8.54 0.00 -9.01
N ALA A 88 9.23 -0.81 -8.20
CA ALA A 88 9.03 -2.25 -8.16
C ALA A 88 7.61 -2.63 -7.70
N ILE A 89 7.02 -1.88 -6.76
CA ILE A 89 5.64 -2.08 -6.30
C ILE A 89 4.66 -1.76 -7.43
N VAL A 90 4.81 -0.60 -8.08
CA VAL A 90 3.92 -0.16 -9.17
C VAL A 90 4.01 -1.13 -10.34
N ALA A 91 5.22 -1.47 -10.80
CA ALA A 91 5.44 -2.41 -11.89
C ALA A 91 4.81 -3.79 -11.61
N ARG A 92 4.94 -4.30 -10.38
CA ARG A 92 4.31 -5.58 -10.00
C ARG A 92 2.80 -5.49 -9.95
N THR A 93 2.27 -4.38 -9.45
CA THR A 93 0.82 -4.14 -9.39
C THR A 93 0.24 -4.10 -10.79
N LEU A 94 0.86 -3.36 -11.72
CA LEU A 94 0.42 -3.30 -13.13
C LEU A 94 0.45 -4.69 -13.79
N ARG A 95 1.56 -5.44 -13.62
CA ARG A 95 1.66 -6.82 -14.12
C ARG A 95 0.61 -7.75 -13.51
N GLN A 96 0.27 -7.56 -12.24
CA GLN A 96 -0.80 -8.32 -11.58
C GLN A 96 -2.16 -7.99 -12.19
N VAL A 97 -2.45 -6.71 -12.45
CA VAL A 97 -3.69 -6.28 -13.12
C VAL A 97 -3.80 -6.93 -14.50
N GLU A 98 -2.72 -6.90 -15.29
CA GLU A 98 -2.69 -7.51 -16.63
C GLU A 98 -2.91 -9.03 -16.58
N SER A 99 -2.22 -9.74 -15.66
CA SER A 99 -2.29 -11.20 -15.57
C SER A 99 -3.60 -11.73 -14.97
N THR A 100 -4.16 -11.02 -13.98
CA THR A 100 -5.37 -11.49 -13.26
C THR A 100 -6.66 -10.87 -13.78
N GLN A 101 -6.57 -9.86 -14.66
CA GLN A 101 -7.70 -9.05 -15.13
C GLN A 101 -8.51 -8.39 -13.99
N ASN A 102 -7.90 -8.29 -12.81
CA ASN A 102 -8.48 -7.60 -11.67
C ASN A 102 -7.93 -6.18 -11.60
N MET A 103 -8.79 -5.21 -11.87
CA MET A 103 -8.41 -3.80 -11.82
C MET A 103 -8.04 -3.38 -10.39
N ILE A 104 -6.87 -2.78 -10.26
CA ILE A 104 -6.38 -2.13 -9.04
C ILE A 104 -6.22 -0.65 -9.36
N ARG A 105 -6.94 0.21 -8.64
CA ARG A 105 -6.80 1.66 -8.77
C ARG A 105 -5.53 2.10 -8.03
N ILE A 106 -4.63 2.79 -8.72
CA ILE A 106 -3.43 3.38 -8.11
C ILE A 106 -3.69 4.88 -7.95
N VAL A 107 -3.39 5.42 -6.77
CA VAL A 107 -3.47 6.85 -6.46
C VAL A 107 -2.13 7.29 -5.89
N GLY A 108 -1.38 8.10 -6.64
CA GLY A 108 -0.15 8.73 -6.17
C GLY A 108 -0.42 10.10 -5.57
N LEU A 109 0.04 10.34 -4.35
CA LEU A 109 0.08 11.67 -3.73
C LEU A 109 1.52 12.16 -3.77
N SER A 110 1.72 13.39 -4.25
CA SER A 110 3.07 13.94 -4.43
C SER A 110 3.07 15.45 -4.14
N ALA A 111 4.23 15.95 -3.69
CA ALA A 111 4.56 17.35 -3.84
C ALA A 111 4.71 17.70 -5.33
N THR A 112 4.75 18.99 -5.65
CA THR A 112 4.95 19.47 -7.02
C THR A 112 6.28 18.97 -7.58
N LEU A 113 6.23 18.24 -8.69
CA LEU A 113 7.39 17.71 -9.40
C LEU A 113 7.46 18.31 -10.81
N PRO A 114 8.65 18.66 -11.32
CA PRO A 114 8.80 19.11 -12.70
C PRO A 114 8.49 17.99 -13.72
N ASN A 115 8.76 16.73 -13.37
CA ASN A 115 8.54 15.54 -14.20
C ASN A 115 7.24 14.78 -13.86
N TYR A 116 6.20 15.49 -13.41
CA TYR A 116 4.94 14.85 -13.00
C TYR A 116 4.25 14.06 -14.13
N LEU A 117 4.48 14.43 -15.40
CA LEU A 117 3.94 13.73 -16.56
C LEU A 117 4.57 12.35 -16.76
N ASP A 118 5.85 12.19 -16.42
CA ASP A 118 6.55 10.91 -16.54
C ASP A 118 6.16 9.95 -15.40
N VAL A 119 5.66 10.50 -14.28
CA VAL A 119 5.20 9.75 -13.11
C VAL A 119 3.73 9.32 -13.23
N ALA A 120 2.94 10.00 -14.07
CA ALA A 120 1.50 9.78 -14.25
C ALA A 120 1.19 8.64 -15.23
#